data_AF-A0A844ZK19-F1
#
_entry.id   AF-A0A844ZK19-F1
#
_cell.length_a   1.000
_cell.length_b   1.000
_cell.length_c   1.000
_cell.angle_alpha   90.00
_cell.angle_beta   90.00
_cell.angle_gamma   90.00
#
_symmetry.space_group_name_H-M   'P 1'
#
loop_
_entity.id
_entity.type
_entity.pdbx_description
1 polymer ?
#
loop_
_entity_poly.entity_id
_entity_poly.type
_entity_poly.pdbx_seq_one_letter_code
_entity_poly.pdbx_strand_id
1 'polypeptide(L)' 'MAKGTTLTKDSNGARVVGNWVEGILERSIWTGYKTKGKSLLPITTYRCGKCGLLENYAEG' A
#
# COMPACT_ATOMS: atom_id res chain seq x y z
N MET A 1 14.04 -9.59 2.36
CA MET A 1 12.96 -8.61 2.68
C MET A 1 13.19 -7.38 1.81
N ALA A 2 12.25 -7.04 0.94
CA ALA A 2 12.32 -5.82 0.14
C ALA A 2 11.75 -4.64 0.93
N LYS A 3 12.36 -3.45 0.79
CA LYS A 3 11.80 -2.20 1.34
C LYS A 3 10.69 -1.72 0.41
N GLY A 4 9.62 -1.17 0.98
CA GLY A 4 8.56 -0.56 0.19
C GLY A 4 7.75 0.45 0.97
N THR A 5 6.86 1.12 0.24
CA THR A 5 6.04 2.22 0.72
C THR A 5 4.57 1.86 0.59
N THR A 6 3.77 2.15 1.61
CA THR A 6 2.31 2.01 1.54
C THR A 6 1.70 3.15 0.72
N LEU A 7 0.94 2.80 -0.32
CA LEU A 7 0.22 3.74 -1.18
C LEU A 7 -1.28 3.46 -1.14
N THR A 8 -2.04 4.42 -0.62
CA THR A 8 -3.50 4.42 -0.64
C THR A 8 -3.97 5.57 -1.52
N LYS A 9 -4.82 5.29 -2.51
CA LYS A 9 -5.38 6.34 -3.37
C LYS A 9 -6.52 7.04 -2.65
N ASP A 10 -6.67 8.33 -2.86
CA ASP A 10 -7.94 8.98 -2.54
C ASP A 10 -9.01 8.46 -3.51
N SER A 11 -10.23 8.29 -3.02
CA SER A 11 -11.34 7.71 -3.77
C SER A 11 -12.66 8.45 -3.56
N ASN A 12 -12.61 9.70 -3.07
CA ASN A 12 -13.78 10.55 -2.87
C ASN A 12 -14.87 9.85 -2.02
N GLY A 13 -14.45 9.17 -0.94
CA GLY A 13 -15.36 8.47 -0.02
C GLY A 13 -15.64 7.00 -0.36
N ALA A 14 -15.08 6.45 -1.45
CA ALA A 14 -15.14 5.02 -1.68
C ALA A 14 -14.20 4.24 -0.76
N ARG A 15 -14.40 2.91 -0.68
CA ARG A 15 -13.48 2.01 -0.01
C ARG A 15 -12.44 1.52 -1.01
N VAL A 16 -11.18 1.80 -0.74
CA VAL A 16 -10.05 1.36 -1.57
C VAL A 16 -9.04 0.59 -0.76
N VAL A 17 -8.47 -0.44 -1.38
CA VAL A 17 -7.42 -1.25 -0.79
C VAL A 17 -6.09 -0.51 -0.94
N GLY A 18 -5.37 -0.35 0.17
CA GLY A 18 -3.99 0.15 0.16
C GLY A 18 -3.05 -0.86 -0.47
N ASN A 19 -2.01 -0.38 -1.14
CA ASN A 19 -1.02 -1.25 -1.79
C ASN A 19 0.37 -1.02 -1.17
N TRP A 20 1.16 -2.07 -1.03
CA TRP A 20 2.59 -1.98 -0.85
C TRP A 20 3.24 -1.81 -2.21
N VAL A 21 4.11 -0.81 -2.33
CA VAL A 21 4.85 -0.50 -3.54
C VAL A 21 6.33 -0.65 -3.28
N GLU A 22 7.05 -1.35 -4.15
CA GLU A 22 8.49 -1.55 -4.00
C GLU A 22 9.27 -0.22 -3.96
N GLY A 23 10.19 -0.13 -2.99
CA GLY A 23 11.07 1.01 -2.78
C GLY A 23 10.36 2.29 -2.33
N ILE A 24 11.06 3.42 -2.48
CA ILE A 24 10.56 4.76 -2.15
C ILE A 24 9.70 5.25 -3.32
N LEU A 25 8.56 5.88 -3.02
CA LEU A 25 7.74 6.53 -4.04
C LEU A 25 8.41 7.80 -4.56
N GLU A 26 8.59 7.88 -5.87
CA GLU A 26 8.99 9.10 -6.54
C GLU A 26 7.75 9.83 -7.05
N ARG A 27 7.73 11.16 -6.91
CA ARG A 27 6.65 11.98 -7.46
C ARG A 27 6.65 11.92 -8.99
N SER A 28 5.45 11.88 -9.55
CA SER A 28 5.17 12.09 -10.96
C SER A 28 4.49 13.45 -11.10
N ILE A 29 4.88 14.21 -12.13
CA ILE A 29 4.34 15.55 -12.38
C ILE A 29 2.84 15.49 -12.73
N TRP A 30 2.39 14.42 -13.39
CA TRP A 30 1.01 14.29 -13.88
C TRP A 30 0.19 13.22 -13.16
N THR A 31 0.82 12.12 -12.74
CA THR A 31 0.10 10.95 -12.19
C THR A 31 0.24 10.81 -10.67
N GLY A 32 0.78 11.83 -10.00
CA GLY A 32 1.04 11.82 -8.56
C GLY A 32 2.34 11.08 -8.19
N TYR A 33 2.40 9.76 -8.44
CA TYR A 33 3.58 8.93 -8.16
C TYR A 33 3.98 8.04 -9.32
N LYS A 34 5.28 7.74 -9.43
CA LYS A 34 5.83 6.76 -10.38
C LYS A 34 5.65 5.35 -9.81
N THR A 35 4.68 4.63 -10.36
CA THR A 35 4.38 3.23 -10.00
C THR A 35 4.62 2.25 -11.14
N LYS A 36 4.85 2.74 -12.37
CA LYS A 36 5.14 1.90 -13.54
C LYS A 36 6.44 1.13 -13.33
N GLY A 37 6.40 -0.18 -13.56
CA GLY A 37 7.55 -1.07 -13.40
C GLY A 37 7.87 -1.45 -11.95
N LYS A 38 7.03 -1.04 -10.98
CA LYS A 38 7.16 -1.46 -9.59
C LYS A 38 6.16 -2.56 -9.28
N SER A 39 6.50 -3.44 -8.33
CA SER A 39 5.54 -4.37 -7.74
C SER A 39 4.54 -3.60 -6.88
N LEU A 40 3.24 -3.85 -7.14
CA LEU A 40 2.12 -3.32 -6.37
C LEU A 40 1.37 -4.51 -5.79
N LEU A 41 1.45 -4.68 -4.48
CA LEU A 41 0.84 -5.78 -3.75
C LEU A 41 -0.29 -5.24 -2.86
N PRO A 42 -1.53 -5.75 -2.95
CA PRO A 42 -2.59 -5.38 -2.03
C PRO A 42 -2.20 -5.67 -0.58
N ILE A 43 -2.47 -4.72 0.33
CA ILE A 43 -2.22 -4.90 1.76
C ILE A 43 -3.43 -5.56 2.40
N THR A 44 -3.20 -6.68 3.07
CA THR A 44 -4.16 -7.35 3.95
C THR A 44 -3.85 -7.00 5.39
N THR A 45 -4.86 -6.55 6.14
CA THR A 45 -4.74 -6.22 7.56
C THR A 45 -5.41 -7.30 8.40
N TYR A 46 -4.67 -7.90 9.32
CA TYR A 46 -5.21 -8.82 10.33
C TYR A 46 -5.29 -8.09 11.67
N ARG A 47 -6.46 -8.18 12.32
CA ARG A 47 -6.69 -7.63 13.64
C ARG A 47 -6.67 -8.74 14.68
N CYS A 48 -5.80 -8.63 15.68
CA CYS A 48 -5.88 -9.48 16.86
C CYS A 48 -7.19 -9.20 17.61
N GLY A 49 -8.05 -10.22 17.71
CA GLY A 49 -9.33 -10.11 18.42
C GLY A 49 -9.19 -9.79 19.92
N LYS A 50 -8.04 -10.10 20.53
CA LYS A 50 -7.79 -9.95 21.98
C LYS A 50 -7.23 -8.56 22.35
N CYS A 51 -6.13 -8.15 21.72
CA CYS A 51 -5.44 -6.89 22.07
C CYS A 51 -5.63 -5.77 21.06
N GLY A 52 -6.24 -6.05 19.90
CA GLY A 52 -6.47 -5.04 18.86
C GLY A 52 -5.24 -4.68 18.03
N LEU A 53 -4.10 -5.37 18.21
CA LEU A 53 -2.94 -5.22 17.33
C LEU A 53 -3.35 -5.42 15.87
N LEU A 54 -2.87 -4.54 14.99
CA LEU A 54 -3.06 -4.63 13.55
C LEU A 54 -1.74 -4.99 12.89
N GLU A 55 -1.76 -6.08 12.14
CA GLU A 55 -0.63 -6.51 11.33
C GLU A 55 -0.99 -6.33 9.85
N ASN A 56 -0.04 -5.83 9.07
CA ASN A 56 -0.23 -5.55 7.65
C ASN A 56 0.72 -6.41 6.83
N TYR A 57 0.17 -7.16 5.89
CA TYR A 57 0.92 -8.06 5.02
C TYR A 57 0.64 -7.71 3.56
N ALA A 58 1.67 -7.78 2.73
CA ALA A 58 1.57 -7.62 1.30
C ALA A 58 2.04 -8.94 0.67
N GLU A 59 1.09 -9.81 0.35
CA GLU A 59 1.36 -11.15 -0.19
C GLU A 59 1.52 -11.06 -1.72
N GLY A 60 2.60 -11.66 -2.23
CA GLY A 60 2.98 -11.64 -3.64
C GLY A 60 4.08 -12.65 -3.95
#